data_AF-A0A2H9NWG1-F1
#
_entry.id   AF-A0A2H9NWG1-F1
#
_cell.length_a   1.000
_cell.length_b   1.000
_cell.length_c   1.000
_cell.angle_alpha   90.00
_cell.angle_beta   90.00
_cell.angle_gamma   90.00
#
_symmetry.space_group_name_H-M   'P 1'
#
loop_
_entity.id
_entity.type
_entity.pdbx_description
1 polymer ?
#
loop_
_entity_poly.entity_id
_entity_poly.type
_entity_poly.pdbx_seq_one_letter_code
_entity_poly.pdbx_strand_id
1 'polypeptide(L)'
;MAVMNTPFRFMKNKKGLFFTFISIIIAFSLLVLFTKSKSVLVEDDTTVVKGRILFVNDYVVTLKEQYFPESVRVTTYRALHAITYYMNETPFFFVNYTDFNRNFTEVFLYGRISGQPIDDLTHRSIMANRSFYDRFYQLQELSEKNLKFRSGMKVHNVTLYQSNSTTPWAVGVRVNLTFWIIDEFASYNATEIVDTMLDIE
;
A
#
# COMPACT_ATOMS: atom_id res chain seq x y z
N MET A 1 -36.13 -77.88 51.55
CA MET A 1 -35.31 -76.93 50.76
C MET A 1 -35.41 -77.34 49.30
N ALA A 2 -36.15 -76.59 48.47
CA ALA A 2 -36.24 -76.83 47.04
C ALA A 2 -36.25 -75.46 46.34
N VAL A 3 -35.16 -75.16 45.62
CA VAL A 3 -34.99 -73.93 44.83
C VAL A 3 -35.62 -74.16 43.47
N MET A 4 -36.75 -73.50 43.23
CA MET A 4 -37.51 -73.58 41.98
C MET A 4 -36.91 -72.60 40.97
N ASN A 5 -36.01 -73.10 40.11
CA ASN A 5 -35.51 -72.36 38.94
C ASN A 5 -36.62 -72.25 37.89
N THR A 6 -37.25 -71.09 37.79
CA THR A 6 -38.11 -70.79 36.64
C THR A 6 -37.25 -70.48 35.41
N PRO A 7 -37.43 -71.16 34.28
CA PRO A 7 -36.70 -70.86 33.07
C PRO A 7 -37.12 -69.48 32.54
N PHE A 8 -36.14 -68.60 32.37
CA PHE A 8 -36.31 -67.28 31.78
C PHE A 8 -36.80 -67.47 30.33
N ARG A 9 -38.11 -67.33 30.13
CA ARG A 9 -38.81 -67.61 28.87
C ARG A 9 -38.54 -66.48 27.88
N PHE A 10 -37.34 -66.45 27.32
CA PHE A 10 -36.93 -65.51 26.30
C PHE A 10 -37.52 -65.93 24.94
N MET A 11 -38.82 -65.70 24.70
CA MET A 11 -39.39 -65.70 23.33
C MET A 11 -40.86 -65.26 23.35
N LYS A 12 -41.16 -64.06 22.79
CA LYS A 12 -42.34 -63.87 21.91
C LYS A 12 -42.51 -62.50 21.22
N ASN A 13 -41.56 -61.57 21.29
CA ASN A 13 -41.67 -60.31 20.54
C ASN A 13 -40.59 -60.17 19.46
N LYS A 14 -40.63 -61.05 18.44
CA LYS A 14 -39.83 -60.88 17.21
C LYS A 14 -40.05 -59.51 16.57
N LYS A 15 -41.25 -58.95 16.73
CA LYS A 15 -41.60 -57.60 16.26
C LYS A 15 -40.87 -56.50 17.06
N GLY A 16 -40.67 -56.67 18.36
CA GLY A 16 -39.98 -55.68 19.20
C GLY A 16 -38.50 -55.55 18.86
N LEU A 17 -37.85 -56.68 18.56
CA LEU A 17 -36.43 -56.71 18.20
C LEU A 17 -36.15 -56.01 16.86
N PHE A 18 -37.09 -56.12 15.92
CA PHE A 18 -37.04 -55.41 14.64
C PHE A 18 -37.18 -53.89 14.82
N PHE A 19 -38.09 -53.44 15.69
CA PHE A 19 -38.24 -52.02 16.02
C PHE A 19 -36.98 -51.45 16.67
N THR A 20 -36.39 -52.15 17.64
CA THR A 20 -35.15 -51.68 18.28
C THR A 20 -33.98 -51.58 17.31
N PHE A 21 -33.90 -52.51 16.35
CA PHE A 21 -32.85 -52.50 15.33
C PHE A 21 -33.00 -51.31 14.37
N ILE A 22 -34.24 -51.03 13.93
CA ILE A 22 -34.55 -49.85 13.10
C ILE A 22 -34.24 -48.56 13.85
N SER A 23 -34.60 -48.46 15.14
CA SER A 23 -34.31 -47.26 15.94
C SER A 23 -32.81 -46.98 16.07
N ILE A 24 -31.99 -48.03 16.24
CA ILE A 24 -30.54 -47.89 16.30
C ILE A 24 -29.98 -47.41 14.95
N ILE A 25 -30.48 -47.95 13.83
CA ILE A 25 -30.06 -47.53 12.48
C ILE A 25 -30.42 -46.07 12.22
N ILE A 26 -31.64 -45.65 12.58
CA ILE A 26 -32.07 -44.26 12.42
C ILE A 26 -31.23 -43.33 13.31
N ALA A 27 -30.98 -43.70 14.56
CA ALA A 27 -30.13 -42.92 15.47
C ALA A 27 -28.69 -42.81 14.94
N PHE A 28 -28.13 -43.90 14.41
CA PHE A 28 -26.78 -43.91 13.83
C PHE A 28 -26.72 -43.08 12.53
N SER A 29 -27.74 -43.18 11.68
CA SER A 29 -27.87 -42.36 10.47
C SER A 29 -27.98 -40.87 10.79
N LEU A 30 -28.77 -40.50 11.80
CA LEU A 30 -28.85 -39.13 12.31
C LEU A 30 -27.51 -38.67 12.87
N LEU A 31 -26.81 -39.52 13.64
CA LEU A 31 -25.47 -39.21 14.14
C LEU A 31 -24.49 -38.93 13.00
N VAL A 32 -24.47 -39.75 11.96
CA VAL A 32 -23.60 -39.54 10.79
C VAL A 32 -23.97 -38.25 10.04
N LEU A 33 -25.27 -37.94 9.89
CA LEU A 33 -25.74 -36.69 9.27
C LEU A 33 -25.36 -35.45 10.08
N PHE A 34 -25.39 -35.53 11.41
CA PHE A 34 -24.97 -34.44 12.30
C PHE A 34 -23.46 -34.42 12.58
N THR A 35 -22.72 -35.48 12.22
CA THR A 35 -21.25 -35.50 12.25
C THR A 35 -20.66 -34.77 11.03
N LYS A 36 -21.47 -33.96 10.32
CA LYS A 36 -20.97 -33.05 9.27
C LYS A 36 -19.77 -32.27 9.80
N SER A 37 -18.62 -32.72 9.30
CA SER A 37 -17.31 -32.12 9.28
C SER A 37 -17.18 -30.87 10.14
N LYS A 38 -16.51 -31.00 11.29
CA LYS A 38 -15.62 -29.92 11.72
C LYS A 38 -14.57 -29.80 10.62
N SER A 39 -14.90 -29.08 9.56
CA SER A 39 -13.96 -28.70 8.54
C SER A 39 -12.81 -28.02 9.26
N VAL A 40 -11.63 -28.58 9.04
CA VAL A 40 -10.36 -28.13 9.56
C VAL A 40 -10.30 -26.59 9.49
N LEU A 41 -10.00 -25.94 10.63
CA LEU A 41 -9.77 -24.50 10.82
C LEU A 41 -8.52 -24.03 10.04
N VAL A 42 -8.46 -24.27 8.72
CA VAL A 42 -7.37 -23.83 7.82
C VAL A 42 -7.85 -22.68 6.91
N GLU A 43 -9.13 -22.33 6.95
CA GLU A 43 -9.72 -21.31 6.07
C GLU A 43 -9.47 -19.87 6.57
N ASP A 44 -9.25 -19.68 7.87
CA ASP A 44 -9.15 -18.35 8.49
C ASP A 44 -7.82 -17.64 8.14
N ASP A 45 -6.68 -18.32 8.33
CA ASP A 45 -5.36 -17.74 8.04
C ASP A 45 -5.18 -17.43 6.55
N THR A 46 -5.70 -18.29 5.66
CA THR A 46 -5.62 -18.04 4.21
C THR A 46 -6.44 -16.82 3.79
N THR A 47 -7.53 -16.51 4.50
CA THR A 47 -8.37 -15.34 4.23
C THR A 47 -7.68 -14.07 4.71
N VAL A 48 -7.06 -14.10 5.90
CA VAL A 48 -6.28 -12.98 6.43
C VAL A 48 -5.07 -12.65 5.55
N VAL A 49 -4.30 -13.66 5.14
CA VAL A 49 -3.13 -13.48 4.27
C VAL A 49 -3.56 -12.93 2.90
N LYS A 50 -4.63 -13.47 2.29
CA LYS A 50 -5.15 -12.93 1.02
C LYS A 50 -5.60 -11.48 1.17
N GLY A 51 -6.29 -11.14 2.26
CA GLY A 51 -6.70 -9.77 2.54
C GLY A 51 -5.51 -8.82 2.62
N ARG A 52 -4.44 -9.21 3.33
CA ARG A 52 -3.19 -8.43 3.42
C ARG A 52 -2.54 -8.21 2.06
N ILE A 53 -2.43 -9.26 1.25
CA ILE A 53 -1.88 -9.17 -0.11
C ILE A 53 -2.71 -8.20 -0.97
N LEU A 54 -4.04 -8.28 -0.90
CA LEU A 54 -4.93 -7.38 -1.63
C LEU A 54 -4.75 -5.92 -1.19
N PHE A 55 -4.65 -5.65 0.11
CA PHE A 55 -4.39 -4.29 0.61
C PHE A 55 -3.03 -3.74 0.15
N VAL A 56 -1.98 -4.56 0.16
CA VAL A 56 -0.66 -4.15 -0.36
C VAL A 56 -0.76 -3.84 -1.84
N ASN A 57 -1.47 -4.66 -2.62
CA ASN A 57 -1.69 -4.42 -4.04
C ASN A 57 -2.45 -3.10 -4.30
N ASP A 58 -3.55 -2.87 -3.59
CA ASP A 58 -4.34 -1.63 -3.73
C ASP A 58 -3.51 -0.39 -3.34
N TYR A 59 -2.69 -0.51 -2.30
CA TYR A 59 -1.79 0.56 -1.90
C TYR A 59 -0.71 0.83 -2.97
N VAL A 60 -0.09 -0.21 -3.55
CA VAL A 60 0.86 -0.08 -4.67
C VAL A 60 0.21 0.64 -5.85
N VAL A 61 -1.00 0.22 -6.24
CA VAL A 61 -1.75 0.84 -7.34
C VAL A 61 -2.03 2.32 -7.05
N THR A 62 -2.51 2.62 -5.84
CA THR A 62 -2.77 4.00 -5.40
C THR A 62 -1.51 4.86 -5.41
N LEU A 63 -0.37 4.30 -4.99
CA LEU A 63 0.91 5.02 -5.06
C LEU A 63 1.29 5.39 -6.49
N LYS A 64 1.21 4.42 -7.39
CA LYS A 64 1.63 4.57 -8.79
C LYS A 64 0.72 5.49 -9.58
N GLU A 65 -0.59 5.27 -9.49
CA GLU A 65 -1.56 5.90 -10.38
C GLU A 65 -2.00 7.28 -9.88
N GLN A 66 -1.97 7.52 -8.58
CA GLN A 66 -2.51 8.74 -7.99
C GLN A 66 -1.47 9.53 -7.20
N TYR A 67 -0.82 8.90 -6.21
CA TYR A 67 0.03 9.64 -5.27
C TYR A 67 1.30 10.21 -5.91
N PHE A 68 2.07 9.41 -6.66
CA PHE A 68 3.32 9.88 -7.24
C PHE A 68 3.08 10.97 -8.30
N PRO A 69 2.16 10.82 -9.28
CA PRO A 69 1.88 11.88 -10.24
C PRO A 69 1.47 13.20 -9.55
N GLU A 70 0.56 13.13 -8.57
CA GLU A 70 0.10 14.34 -7.88
C GLU A 70 1.21 14.97 -7.02
N SER A 71 2.00 14.14 -6.33
CA SER A 71 3.12 14.62 -5.52
C SER A 71 4.21 15.26 -6.36
N VAL A 72 4.54 14.68 -7.53
CA VAL A 72 5.48 15.28 -8.48
C VAL A 72 4.92 16.60 -9.00
N ARG A 73 3.65 16.66 -9.40
CA ARG A 73 3.01 17.89 -9.89
C ARG A 73 3.04 19.01 -8.86
N VAL A 74 2.54 18.74 -7.65
CA VAL A 74 2.47 19.75 -6.57
C VAL A 74 3.86 20.19 -6.14
N THR A 75 4.80 19.26 -5.98
CA THR A 75 6.16 19.62 -5.55
C THR A 75 6.90 20.38 -6.64
N THR A 76 6.69 20.05 -7.91
CA THR A 76 7.22 20.82 -9.05
C THR A 76 6.75 22.26 -9.01
N TYR A 77 5.44 22.48 -8.87
CA TYR A 77 4.86 23.82 -8.77
C TYR A 77 5.50 24.61 -7.62
N ARG A 78 5.59 24.01 -6.42
CA ARG A 78 6.19 24.66 -5.25
C ARG A 78 7.68 24.96 -5.45
N ALA A 79 8.43 24.03 -6.03
CA ALA A 79 9.85 24.18 -6.27
C ALA A 79 10.14 25.30 -7.27
N LEU A 80 9.41 25.35 -8.40
CA LEU A 80 9.52 26.44 -9.37
C LEU A 80 9.14 27.78 -8.72
N HIS A 81 8.05 27.82 -7.97
CA HIS A 81 7.61 29.02 -7.26
C HIS A 81 8.65 29.50 -6.23
N ALA A 82 9.24 28.60 -5.44
CA ALA A 82 10.30 28.93 -4.49
C ALA A 82 11.55 29.47 -5.19
N ILE A 83 11.94 28.86 -6.32
CA ILE A 83 13.07 29.33 -7.13
C ILE A 83 12.78 30.73 -7.71
N THR A 84 11.56 31.02 -8.15
CA THR A 84 11.18 32.36 -8.61
C THR A 84 11.37 33.41 -7.52
N TYR A 85 10.97 33.12 -6.27
CA TYR A 85 11.26 34.05 -5.16
C TYR A 85 12.75 34.17 -4.88
N TYR A 86 13.49 33.07 -4.91
CA TYR A 86 14.93 33.08 -4.71
C TYR A 86 15.64 33.96 -5.73
N MET A 87 15.26 33.90 -7.01
CA MET A 87 15.80 34.76 -8.07
C MET A 87 15.40 36.23 -7.91
N ASN A 88 14.30 36.52 -7.22
CA ASN A 88 13.85 37.90 -6.98
C ASN A 88 14.50 38.52 -5.75
N GLU A 89 14.76 37.72 -4.71
CA GLU A 89 15.30 38.19 -3.43
C GLU A 89 16.84 38.13 -3.37
N THR A 90 17.46 37.31 -4.23
CA THR A 90 18.93 37.22 -4.34
C THR A 90 19.42 37.78 -5.68
N PRO A 91 20.63 38.37 -5.73
CA PRO A 91 21.20 38.84 -7.00
C PRO A 91 21.71 37.70 -7.90
N PHE A 92 21.40 36.45 -7.57
CA PHE A 92 21.94 35.27 -8.24
C PHE A 92 21.00 34.78 -9.34
N PHE A 93 21.56 34.53 -10.51
CA PHE A 93 20.89 33.89 -11.64
C PHE A 93 21.60 32.59 -12.00
N PHE A 94 20.83 31.61 -12.47
CA PHE A 94 21.40 30.36 -12.95
C PHE A 94 22.22 30.60 -14.22
N VAL A 95 23.45 30.09 -14.24
CA VAL A 95 24.40 30.34 -15.34
C VAL A 95 23.97 29.65 -16.63
N ASN A 96 23.38 28.46 -16.52
CA ASN A 96 22.91 27.66 -17.63
C ASN A 96 21.81 26.69 -17.17
N TYR A 97 21.21 25.99 -18.13
CA TYR A 97 20.16 25.02 -17.86
C TYR A 97 20.61 23.86 -16.96
N THR A 98 21.87 23.41 -17.05
CA THR A 98 22.38 22.35 -16.17
C THR A 98 22.42 22.79 -14.70
N ASP A 99 22.86 24.02 -14.45
CA ASP A 99 22.87 24.62 -13.12
C ASP A 99 21.44 24.81 -12.58
N PHE A 100 20.53 25.30 -13.43
CA PHE A 100 19.12 25.40 -13.08
C PHE A 100 18.50 24.04 -12.74
N ASN A 101 18.68 23.02 -13.59
CA ASN A 101 18.11 21.69 -13.36
C ASN A 101 18.68 21.02 -12.10
N ARG A 102 19.97 21.25 -11.79
CA ARG A 102 20.60 20.77 -10.55
C ARG A 102 19.95 21.42 -9.32
N ASN A 103 19.84 22.75 -9.31
CA ASN A 103 19.21 23.47 -8.19
C ASN A 103 17.73 23.13 -8.08
N PHE A 104 17.01 23.02 -9.20
CA PHE A 104 15.63 22.54 -9.24
C PHE A 104 15.49 21.17 -8.59
N THR A 105 16.36 20.22 -8.94
CA THR A 105 16.33 18.87 -8.37
C THR A 105 16.52 18.89 -6.85
N GLU A 106 17.45 19.72 -6.36
CA GLU A 106 17.69 19.86 -4.93
C GLU A 106 16.49 20.47 -4.20
N VAL A 107 15.90 21.53 -4.76
CA VAL A 107 14.72 22.18 -4.18
C VAL A 107 13.54 21.21 -4.20
N PHE A 108 13.30 20.54 -5.33
CA PHE A 108 12.23 19.55 -5.47
C PHE A 108 12.35 18.43 -4.45
N LEU A 109 13.54 17.83 -4.30
CA LEU A 109 13.74 16.68 -3.43
C LEU A 109 13.80 17.04 -1.95
N TYR A 110 14.49 18.12 -1.59
CA TYR A 110 14.86 18.43 -0.20
C TYR A 110 14.39 19.79 0.30
N GLY A 111 13.82 20.64 -0.57
CA GLY A 111 13.47 22.02 -0.22
C GLY A 111 14.70 22.90 0.02
N ARG A 112 15.85 22.56 -0.59
CA ARG A 112 17.13 23.24 -0.40
C ARG A 112 17.70 23.72 -1.72
N ILE A 113 18.49 24.78 -1.68
CA ILE A 113 19.28 25.26 -2.80
C ILE A 113 20.72 25.47 -2.34
N SER A 114 21.68 24.84 -3.02
CA SER A 114 23.09 24.87 -2.63
C SER A 114 23.34 24.45 -1.17
N GLY A 115 22.60 23.45 -0.69
CA GLY A 115 22.70 22.89 0.66
C GLY A 115 21.93 23.64 1.74
N GLN A 116 21.37 24.81 1.46
CA GLN A 116 20.63 25.63 2.44
C GLN A 116 19.12 25.58 2.19
N PRO A 117 18.27 25.59 3.23
CA PRO A 117 16.82 25.67 3.06
C PRO A 117 16.43 26.92 2.25
N ILE A 118 15.71 26.73 1.14
CA ILE A 118 15.33 27.85 0.27
C ILE A 118 14.39 28.83 0.96
N ASP A 119 13.63 28.34 1.94
CA ASP A 119 12.70 29.13 2.74
C ASP A 119 13.41 30.16 3.63
N ASP A 120 14.63 29.85 4.11
CA ASP A 120 15.44 30.76 4.92
C ASP A 120 15.98 31.92 4.06
N LEU A 121 16.33 31.61 2.81
CA LEU A 121 16.87 32.56 1.83
C LEU A 121 15.80 33.45 1.22
N THR A 122 14.55 32.98 1.17
CA THR A 122 13.41 33.70 0.60
C THR A 122 12.47 34.27 1.66
N HIS A 123 12.79 34.08 2.95
CA HIS A 123 11.96 34.45 4.10
C HIS A 123 10.49 34.00 4.00
N ARG A 124 10.23 32.87 3.31
CA ARG A 124 8.88 32.36 3.00
C ARG A 124 8.83 30.85 3.20
N SER A 125 7.77 30.37 3.86
CA SER A 125 7.56 28.93 4.10
C SER A 125 6.93 28.22 2.89
N ILE A 126 7.68 28.13 1.77
CA ILE A 126 7.19 27.50 0.53
C ILE A 126 7.51 26.00 0.52
N MET A 127 8.71 25.59 0.93
CA MET A 127 9.17 24.20 0.84
C MET A 127 9.28 23.48 2.19
N ALA A 128 9.16 24.20 3.32
CA ALA A 128 9.28 23.64 4.66
C ALA A 128 8.36 22.44 4.87
N ASN A 129 8.97 21.26 5.09
CA ASN A 129 8.31 19.97 5.28
C ASN A 129 7.33 19.60 4.14
N ARG A 130 7.58 20.11 2.94
CA ARG A 130 6.72 19.96 1.77
C ARG A 130 7.49 19.60 0.50
N SER A 131 8.77 19.23 0.63
CA SER A 131 9.54 18.65 -0.45
C SER A 131 9.02 17.26 -0.83
N PHE A 132 9.50 16.71 -1.95
CA PHE A 132 9.06 15.40 -2.42
C PHE A 132 9.40 14.30 -1.40
N TYR A 133 10.58 14.36 -0.79
CA TYR A 133 10.94 13.41 0.26
C TYR A 133 10.14 13.61 1.55
N ASP A 134 9.85 14.86 1.96
CA ASP A 134 9.03 15.09 3.15
C ASP A 134 7.62 14.50 3.00
N ARG A 135 7.02 14.67 1.82
CA ARG A 135 5.70 14.12 1.51
C ARG A 135 5.71 12.59 1.56
N PHE A 136 6.71 11.97 0.94
CA PHE A 136 6.82 10.51 0.94
C PHE A 136 7.10 9.97 2.34
N TYR A 137 7.91 10.68 3.14
CA TYR A 137 8.17 10.32 4.52
C TYR A 137 6.89 10.39 5.38
N GLN A 138 6.07 11.43 5.25
CA GLN A 138 4.77 11.51 5.92
C GLN A 138 3.85 10.35 5.54
N LEU A 139 3.84 9.97 4.25
CA LEU A 139 3.09 8.81 3.78
C LEU A 139 3.61 7.50 4.39
N GLN A 140 4.93 7.33 4.47
CA GLN A 140 5.58 6.18 5.09
C GLN A 140 5.21 6.07 6.57
N GLU A 141 5.25 7.18 7.32
CA GLU A 141 4.86 7.20 8.73
C GLU A 141 3.39 6.82 8.91
N LEU A 142 2.50 7.38 8.09
CA LEU A 142 1.07 7.05 8.12
C LEU A 142 0.83 5.58 7.79
N SER A 143 1.57 5.04 6.82
CA SER A 143 1.39 3.66 6.40
C SER A 143 1.95 2.66 7.40
N GLU A 144 3.13 2.92 7.97
CA GLU A 144 3.70 2.08 9.03
C GLU A 144 2.83 2.12 10.31
N LYS A 145 2.30 3.30 10.66
CA LYS A 145 1.42 3.44 11.82
C LYS A 145 0.11 2.66 11.66
N ASN A 146 -0.58 2.84 10.53
CA ASN A 146 -1.95 2.37 10.34
C ASN A 146 -2.04 0.97 9.72
N LEU A 147 -1.13 0.64 8.80
CA LEU A 147 -1.23 -0.56 7.97
C LEU A 147 -0.14 -1.60 8.29
N LYS A 148 0.90 -1.19 9.02
CA LYS A 148 2.02 -2.03 9.50
C LYS A 148 2.96 -2.53 8.40
N PHE A 149 2.91 -1.98 7.20
CA PHE A 149 3.93 -2.21 6.18
C PHE A 149 4.97 -1.09 6.18
N ARG A 150 6.19 -1.46 5.78
CA ARG A 150 7.31 -0.52 5.60
C ARG A 150 7.44 -0.21 4.13
N SER A 151 7.34 1.07 3.78
CA SER A 151 7.60 1.56 2.43
C SER A 151 8.93 2.32 2.38
N GLY A 152 9.51 2.38 1.20
CA GLY A 152 10.72 3.17 0.96
C GLY A 152 10.80 3.58 -0.50
N MET A 153 11.57 4.64 -0.75
CA MET A 153 11.75 5.21 -2.08
C MET A 153 13.19 5.67 -2.27
N LYS A 154 13.68 5.49 -3.49
CA LYS A 154 14.95 6.03 -3.96
C LYS A 154 14.72 6.71 -5.30
N VAL A 155 14.95 8.02 -5.35
CA VAL A 155 14.92 8.77 -6.62
C VAL A 155 16.28 8.64 -7.30
N HIS A 156 16.29 8.21 -8.56
CA HIS A 156 17.51 8.07 -9.37
C HIS A 156 17.81 9.34 -10.15
N ASN A 157 16.77 9.94 -10.75
CA ASN A 157 16.90 11.19 -11.47
C ASN A 157 15.62 12.02 -11.39
N VAL A 158 15.81 13.32 -11.54
CA VAL A 158 14.75 14.30 -11.77
C VAL A 158 15.22 15.16 -12.94
N THR A 159 14.38 15.27 -13.96
CA THR A 159 14.68 16.08 -15.14
C THR A 159 13.50 16.97 -15.47
N LEU A 160 13.74 18.27 -15.43
CA LEU A 160 12.83 19.30 -15.91
C LEU A 160 13.03 19.45 -17.42
N TYR A 161 12.00 19.39 -18.25
CA TYR A 161 12.16 19.51 -19.69
C TYR A 161 11.04 20.32 -20.34
N GLN A 162 11.36 20.89 -21.50
CA GLN A 162 10.39 21.46 -22.41
C GLN A 162 10.68 20.87 -23.80
N SER A 163 9.66 20.33 -24.44
CA SER A 163 9.78 19.67 -25.75
C SER A 163 8.60 20.06 -26.65
N ASN A 164 8.61 19.61 -27.90
CA ASN A 164 7.48 19.85 -28.82
C ASN A 164 6.17 19.20 -28.34
N SER A 165 6.22 18.26 -27.39
CA SER A 165 5.03 17.65 -26.79
C SER A 165 4.51 18.41 -25.56
N THR A 166 5.28 19.36 -25.02
CA THR A 166 4.81 20.32 -24.02
C THR A 166 4.35 21.58 -24.75
N THR A 167 3.26 22.21 -24.31
CA THR A 167 2.86 23.51 -24.86
C THR A 167 3.95 24.56 -24.56
N PRO A 168 3.98 25.70 -25.30
CA PRO A 168 4.96 26.76 -25.04
C PRO A 168 4.94 27.29 -23.60
N TRP A 169 3.80 27.16 -22.93
CA TRP A 169 3.57 27.58 -21.55
C TRP A 169 3.51 26.41 -20.56
N ALA A 170 3.92 25.22 -20.96
CA ALA A 170 4.02 24.07 -20.05
C ALA A 170 5.47 23.64 -19.86
N VAL A 171 5.73 23.10 -18.67
CA VAL A 171 7.00 22.47 -18.32
C VAL A 171 6.73 21.04 -17.86
N GLY A 172 7.48 20.11 -18.43
CA GLY A 172 7.46 18.70 -18.07
C GLY A 172 8.46 18.40 -16.95
N VAL A 173 8.07 17.52 -16.02
CA VAL A 173 8.97 16.93 -15.03
C VAL A 173 8.86 15.44 -15.11
N ARG A 174 10.01 14.81 -15.35
CA ARG A 174 10.19 13.37 -15.32
C ARG A 174 11.03 12.98 -14.12
N VAL A 175 10.50 12.06 -13.32
CA VAL A 175 11.14 11.49 -12.14
C VAL A 175 11.29 9.98 -12.34
N ASN A 176 12.52 9.49 -12.32
CA ASN A 176 12.79 8.06 -12.24
C ASN A 176 13.03 7.68 -10.79
N LEU A 177 12.18 6.83 -10.24
CA LEU A 177 12.26 6.39 -8.86
C LEU A 177 12.08 4.87 -8.76
N THR A 178 12.77 4.27 -7.80
CA THR A 178 12.45 2.93 -7.31
C THR A 178 11.72 3.08 -6.00
N PHE A 179 10.62 2.37 -5.83
CA PHE A 179 9.94 2.26 -4.56
C PHE A 179 9.76 0.80 -4.18
N TRP A 180 9.77 0.54 -2.89
CA TRP A 180 9.59 -0.80 -2.35
C TRP A 180 8.66 -0.77 -1.15
N ILE A 181 8.02 -1.91 -0.92
CA ILE A 181 7.12 -2.15 0.18
C ILE A 181 7.44 -3.53 0.74
N ILE A 182 7.52 -3.61 2.06
CA ILE A 182 7.78 -4.84 2.79
C ILE A 182 6.69 -4.97 3.85
N ASP A 183 5.92 -6.03 3.73
CA ASP A 183 4.97 -6.54 4.71
C ASP A 183 5.42 -7.93 5.17
N GLU A 184 4.81 -8.46 6.23
CA GLU A 184 5.07 -9.83 6.70
C GLU A 184 4.78 -10.89 5.63
N PHE A 185 3.75 -10.65 4.81
CA PHE A 185 3.25 -11.65 3.85
C PHE A 185 3.58 -11.33 2.38
N ALA A 186 4.00 -10.11 2.09
CA ALA A 186 4.23 -9.64 0.73
C ALA A 186 5.39 -8.65 0.66
N SER A 187 6.10 -8.67 -0.47
CA SER A 187 7.06 -7.63 -0.80
C SER A 187 6.86 -7.17 -2.24
N TYR A 188 7.09 -5.89 -2.45
CA TYR A 188 7.00 -5.26 -3.77
C TYR A 188 8.23 -4.38 -3.97
N ASN A 189 8.78 -4.40 -5.18
CA ASN A 189 9.89 -3.54 -5.58
C ASN A 189 9.78 -3.26 -7.07
N ALA A 190 9.63 -1.99 -7.43
CA ALA A 190 9.56 -1.58 -8.83
C ALA A 190 10.22 -0.23 -9.06
N THR A 191 10.71 -0.06 -10.28
CA THR A 191 11.21 1.21 -10.80
C THR A 191 10.17 1.79 -11.73
N GLU A 192 9.76 3.02 -11.47
CA GLU A 192 8.73 3.73 -12.22
C GLU A 192 9.29 5.05 -12.74
N ILE A 193 8.80 5.43 -13.92
CA ILE A 193 9.03 6.75 -14.49
C ILE A 193 7.73 7.51 -14.37
N VAL A 194 7.74 8.52 -13.50
CA VAL A 194 6.60 9.41 -13.28
C VAL A 194 6.83 10.63 -14.12
N ASP A 195 5.92 10.89 -15.06
CA ASP A 195 6.01 12.02 -15.98
C ASP A 195 4.78 12.91 -15.81
N THR A 196 5.00 14.18 -15.54
CA THR A 196 3.94 15.16 -15.27
C THR A 196 4.20 16.45 -16.03
N MET A 197 3.13 17.10 -16.45
CA MET A 197 3.20 18.41 -17.10
C MET A 197 2.51 19.43 -16.19
N LEU A 198 3.17 20.58 -16.04
CA LEU A 198 2.64 21.73 -15.33
C LEU A 198 2.42 22.85 -16.34
N ASP A 199 1.18 23.35 -16.42
CA ASP A 199 0.86 24.57 -17.14
C ASP A 199 1.29 25.79 -16.30
N ILE A 200 1.86 26.80 -16.94
CA ILE A 200 2.34 28.04 -16.33
C ILE A 200 1.30 29.16 -16.48
N GLU A 201 0.22 28.97 -17.24
CA GLU A 201 -0.92 29.90 -17.33
C GLU A 201 -1.74 30.00 -16.03
#